data_AF-A0A7C2E3R2-F1
#
_entry.id   AF-A0A7C2E3R2-F1
#
_cell.length_a   1.000
_cell.length_b   1.000
_cell.length_c   1.000
_cell.angle_alpha   90.00
_cell.angle_beta   90.00
_cell.angle_gamma   90.00
#
_symmetry.space_group_name_H-M   'P 1'
#
loop_
_entity.id
_entity.type
_entity.pdbx_description
1 polymer ?
#
loop_
_entity_poly.entity_id
_entity_poly.type
_entity_poly.pdbx_seq_one_letter_code
_entity_poly.pdbx_strand_id
1 'polypeptide(L)'
;MTRNRIASRILWAMAVYTGLLGLLFAAYHPGAAALFRTPVRDPRSLFGFGVALLTIAALKVVMAQDPGRYRTMVGIILASEVIFALWQLYEWIGHGWTVVAVTGLIDTAFVILLAAYFPRRDLRIAGPS
;
A
#
# COMPACT_ATOMS: atom_id res chain seq x y z
N MET A 1 9.16 -4.39 -21.96
CA MET A 1 8.85 -5.61 -21.18
C MET A 1 9.42 -5.60 -19.76
N THR A 2 10.66 -5.11 -19.52
CA THR A 2 11.33 -5.19 -18.21
C THR A 2 10.64 -4.38 -17.10
N ARG A 3 10.18 -3.15 -17.38
CA ARG A 3 9.47 -2.31 -16.39
C ARG A 3 8.16 -2.93 -15.88
N ASN A 4 7.36 -3.53 -16.75
CA ASN A 4 6.09 -4.15 -16.35
C ASN A 4 6.32 -5.36 -15.42
N ARG A 5 7.38 -6.15 -15.67
CA ARG A 5 7.77 -7.25 -14.79
C ARG A 5 8.25 -6.74 -13.42
N ILE A 6 8.98 -5.64 -13.37
CA ILE A 6 9.41 -5.02 -12.11
C ILE A 6 8.21 -4.47 -11.34
N ALA A 7 7.31 -3.73 -11.99
CA ALA A 7 6.07 -3.23 -11.38
C ALA A 7 5.20 -4.37 -10.82
N SER A 8 5.09 -5.49 -11.55
CA SER A 8 4.40 -6.69 -11.08
C SER A 8 5.03 -7.25 -9.78
N ARG A 9 6.36 -7.38 -9.73
CA ARG A 9 7.06 -7.84 -8.51
C ARG A 9 6.87 -6.88 -7.33
N ILE A 10 6.91 -5.58 -7.57
CA ILE A 10 6.67 -4.57 -6.54
C ILE A 10 5.23 -4.70 -6.00
N LEU A 11 4.23 -4.82 -6.88
CA LEU A 11 2.84 -5.02 -6.48
C LEU A 11 2.64 -6.32 -5.68
N TRP A 12 3.32 -7.40 -6.06
CA TRP A 12 3.32 -8.64 -5.27
C TRP A 12 3.93 -8.46 -3.88
N ALA A 13 5.08 -7.78 -3.78
CA ALA A 13 5.73 -7.51 -2.49
C ALA A 13 4.83 -6.63 -1.59
N MET A 14 4.22 -5.59 -2.17
CA MET A 14 3.24 -4.75 -1.48
C MET A 14 2.02 -5.57 -1.03
N ALA A 15 1.51 -6.46 -1.86
CA ALA A 15 0.38 -7.31 -1.52
C ALA A 15 0.68 -8.21 -0.32
N VAL A 16 1.87 -8.85 -0.30
CA VAL A 16 2.29 -9.68 0.83
C VAL A 16 2.42 -8.86 2.10
N TYR A 17 3.12 -7.72 2.04
CA TYR A 17 3.29 -6.83 3.18
C TYR A 17 1.95 -6.33 3.75
N THR A 18 1.08 -5.79 2.90
CA THR A 18 -0.26 -5.32 3.30
C THR A 18 -1.12 -6.46 3.80
N GLY A 19 -1.03 -7.64 3.19
CA GLY A 19 -1.76 -8.84 3.61
C GLY A 19 -1.35 -9.31 5.01
N LEU A 20 -0.05 -9.32 5.30
CA LEU A 20 0.46 -9.65 6.64
C LEU A 20 -0.03 -8.66 7.70
N LEU A 21 0.01 -7.36 7.41
CA LEU A 21 -0.58 -6.34 8.30
C LEU A 21 -2.09 -6.59 8.49
N GLY A 22 -2.83 -6.81 7.40
CA GLY A 22 -4.27 -7.10 7.46
C GLY A 22 -4.61 -8.32 8.32
N LEU A 23 -3.83 -9.41 8.19
CA LEU A 23 -3.98 -10.60 9.03
C LEU A 23 -3.70 -10.31 10.51
N LEU A 24 -2.64 -9.54 10.81
CA LEU A 24 -2.31 -9.18 12.19
C LEU A 24 -3.45 -8.39 12.86
N PHE A 25 -4.06 -7.46 12.14
CA PHE A 25 -5.22 -6.68 12.62
C PHE A 25 -6.50 -7.51 12.72
N ALA A 26 -6.80 -8.33 11.72
CA ALA A 26 -7.99 -9.20 11.71
C ALA A 26 -7.91 -10.30 12.79
N ALA A 27 -6.72 -10.79 13.11
CA ALA A 27 -6.49 -11.78 14.15
C ALA A 27 -6.45 -11.19 15.56
N TYR A 28 -6.70 -9.89 15.73
CA TYR A 28 -6.59 -9.21 17.02
C TYR A 28 -5.24 -9.41 17.71
N HIS A 29 -4.17 -9.53 16.92
CA HIS A 29 -2.88 -9.82 17.50
C HIS A 29 -2.48 -8.65 18.41
N PRO A 30 -2.05 -8.88 19.66
CA PRO A 30 -1.64 -7.80 20.57
C PRO A 30 -0.54 -6.93 19.97
N GLY A 31 0.31 -7.53 19.14
CA GLY A 31 1.29 -6.82 18.32
C GLY A 31 0.67 -5.81 17.35
N ALA A 32 -0.50 -6.06 16.76
CA ALA A 32 -1.20 -5.12 15.89
C ALA A 32 -1.72 -3.88 16.63
N ALA A 33 -2.29 -4.08 17.82
CA ALA A 33 -2.68 -2.98 18.71
C ALA A 33 -1.45 -2.20 19.21
N ALA A 34 -0.31 -2.88 19.39
CA ALA A 34 0.96 -2.24 19.74
C ALA A 34 1.59 -1.49 18.56
N LEU A 35 1.38 -1.93 17.31
CA LEU A 35 1.94 -1.29 16.12
C LEU A 35 1.39 0.12 15.91
N PHE A 36 0.14 0.37 16.30
CA PHE A 36 -0.52 1.64 16.01
C PHE A 36 -1.09 2.37 17.21
N ARG A 37 -1.06 1.77 18.43
CA ARG A 37 -1.69 2.28 19.69
C ARG A 37 -2.82 3.27 19.44
N THR A 38 -3.67 2.94 18.48
CA THR A 38 -4.72 3.83 18.04
C THR A 38 -5.68 3.92 19.22
N PRO A 39 -6.24 5.10 19.55
CA PRO A 39 -7.21 5.22 20.63
C PRO A 39 -8.48 4.38 20.38
N VAL A 40 -8.55 3.71 19.24
CA VAL A 40 -9.52 2.68 18.87
C VAL A 40 -9.28 1.42 19.72
N ARG A 41 -9.74 1.49 20.97
CA ARG A 41 -9.83 0.37 21.90
C ARG A 41 -10.87 -0.68 21.49
N ASP A 42 -11.71 -0.39 20.49
CA ASP A 42 -12.76 -1.31 20.05
C ASP A 42 -12.20 -2.38 19.10
N PRO A 43 -12.25 -3.66 19.48
CA PRO A 43 -11.88 -4.77 18.61
C PRO A 43 -12.56 -4.67 17.23
N ARG A 44 -13.85 -4.38 17.15
CA ARG A 44 -14.57 -4.44 15.86
C ARG A 44 -13.95 -3.54 14.79
N SER A 45 -13.47 -2.37 15.18
CA SER A 45 -12.80 -1.43 14.30
C SER A 45 -11.42 -1.91 13.84
N LEU A 46 -10.65 -2.58 14.71
CA LEU A 46 -9.36 -3.19 14.34
C LEU A 46 -9.55 -4.34 13.34
N PHE A 47 -10.58 -5.17 13.55
CA PHE A 47 -10.93 -6.22 12.59
C PHE A 47 -11.39 -5.65 11.25
N GLY A 48 -12.26 -4.64 11.27
CA GLY A 48 -12.70 -3.95 10.06
C GLY A 48 -11.52 -3.35 9.27
N PHE A 49 -10.56 -2.75 9.97
CA PHE A 49 -9.33 -2.26 9.37
C PHE A 49 -8.49 -3.39 8.76
N GLY A 50 -8.34 -4.51 9.47
CA GLY A 50 -7.67 -5.71 8.96
C GLY A 50 -8.31 -6.24 7.67
N VAL A 51 -9.64 -6.35 7.63
CA VAL A 51 -10.38 -6.78 6.44
C VAL A 51 -10.19 -5.81 5.27
N ALA A 52 -10.17 -4.51 5.52
CA ALA A 52 -9.89 -3.50 4.50
C ALA A 52 -8.48 -3.68 3.91
N LEU A 53 -7.47 -3.88 4.76
CA LEU A 53 -6.09 -4.16 4.31
C LEU A 53 -6.00 -5.45 3.49
N LEU A 54 -6.69 -6.52 3.90
CA LEU A 54 -6.74 -7.78 3.15
C LEU A 54 -7.39 -7.59 1.77
N THR A 55 -8.41 -6.76 1.68
CA THR A 55 -9.07 -6.42 0.41
C THR A 55 -8.11 -5.67 -0.52
N ILE A 56 -7.39 -4.69 0.02
CA ILE A 56 -6.36 -3.94 -0.71
C ILE A 56 -5.23 -4.88 -1.18
N ALA A 57 -4.81 -5.82 -0.34
CA ALA A 57 -3.81 -6.83 -0.69
C ALA A 57 -4.28 -7.71 -1.87
N ALA A 58 -5.53 -8.18 -1.83
CA ALA A 58 -6.12 -8.96 -2.92
C ALA A 58 -6.18 -8.15 -4.23
N LEU A 59 -6.55 -6.87 -4.16
CA LEU A 59 -6.54 -5.99 -5.33
C LEU A 59 -5.12 -5.87 -5.92
N LYS A 60 -4.09 -5.69 -5.08
CA LYS A 60 -2.68 -5.63 -5.50
C LYS A 60 -2.24 -6.91 -6.22
N VAL A 61 -2.69 -8.09 -5.76
CA VAL A 61 -2.45 -9.36 -6.46
C VAL A 61 -3.06 -9.38 -7.85
N VAL A 62 -4.33 -8.94 -7.99
CA VAL A 62 -5.00 -8.87 -9.30
C VAL A 62 -4.25 -7.93 -10.24
N MET A 63 -3.88 -6.75 -9.76
CA MET A 63 -3.14 -5.77 -10.56
C MET A 63 -1.74 -6.24 -10.94
N ALA A 64 -1.09 -7.05 -10.09
CA ALA A 64 0.25 -7.59 -10.35
C ALA A 64 0.29 -8.55 -11.55
N GLN A 65 -0.83 -9.17 -11.94
CA GLN A 65 -0.91 -10.05 -13.11
C GLN A 65 -0.64 -9.30 -14.41
N ASP A 66 -1.19 -8.09 -14.54
CA ASP A 66 -0.94 -7.21 -15.68
C ASP A 66 -1.06 -5.73 -15.26
N PRO A 67 0.03 -5.14 -14.73
CA PRO A 67 0.02 -3.76 -14.25
C PRO A 67 -0.31 -2.74 -15.35
N GLY A 68 -0.02 -3.06 -16.61
CA GLY A 68 -0.35 -2.22 -17.75
C GLY A 68 -1.85 -2.16 -18.03
N ARG A 69 -2.53 -3.32 -17.97
CA ARG A 69 -4.00 -3.40 -18.10
C ARG A 69 -4.71 -2.66 -16.96
N TYR A 70 -4.23 -2.80 -15.73
CA TYR A 70 -4.85 -2.20 -14.54
C TYR A 70 -4.29 -0.83 -14.16
N ARG A 71 -3.72 -0.09 -15.12
CA ARG A 71 -2.97 1.14 -14.83
C ARG A 71 -3.72 2.17 -13.97
N THR A 72 -5.01 2.35 -14.21
CA THR A 72 -5.81 3.33 -13.47
C THR A 72 -5.95 2.90 -12.02
N MET A 73 -6.19 1.60 -11.77
CA MET A 73 -6.29 1.04 -10.42
C MET A 73 -4.95 1.12 -9.69
N VAL A 74 -3.84 0.85 -10.38
CA VAL A 74 -2.50 0.99 -9.78
C VAL A 74 -2.23 2.46 -9.41
N GLY A 75 -2.65 3.41 -10.24
CA GLY A 75 -2.57 4.84 -9.91
C GLY A 75 -3.40 5.22 -8.68
N ILE A 76 -4.61 4.66 -8.55
CA ILE A 76 -5.47 4.86 -7.36
C ILE A 76 -4.78 4.30 -6.11
N ILE A 77 -4.25 3.06 -6.18
CA ILE A 77 -3.49 2.49 -5.06
C ILE A 77 -2.32 3.38 -4.70
N LEU A 78 -1.54 3.84 -5.68
CA LEU A 78 -0.39 4.68 -5.42
C LEU A 78 -0.79 5.97 -4.68
N ALA A 79 -1.91 6.60 -5.06
CA ALA A 79 -2.44 7.77 -4.36
C ALA A 79 -2.90 7.42 -2.93
N SER A 80 -3.58 6.29 -2.73
CA SER A 80 -4.00 5.83 -1.41
C SER A 80 -2.80 5.55 -0.48
N GLU A 81 -1.74 4.93 -1.00
CA GLU A 81 -0.50 4.66 -0.24
C GLU A 81 0.22 5.95 0.17
N VAL A 82 0.20 6.99 -0.69
CA VAL A 82 0.73 8.32 -0.32
C VAL A 82 -0.05 8.92 0.85
N ILE A 83 -1.39 8.89 0.79
CA ILE A 83 -2.23 9.39 1.89
C ILE A 83 -1.95 8.61 3.17
N PHE A 84 -1.79 7.29 3.07
CA PHE A 84 -1.50 6.44 4.21
C PHE A 84 -0.11 6.72 4.81
N ALA A 85 0.93 6.89 3.98
CA ALA A 85 2.26 7.27 4.43
C ALA A 85 2.28 8.65 5.11
N LEU A 86 1.51 9.61 4.59
CA LEU A 86 1.34 10.93 5.23
C LEU A 86 0.65 10.84 6.59
N TRP A 87 -0.38 10.00 6.71
CA TRP A 87 -1.04 9.74 7.99
C TRP A 87 -0.05 9.12 9.00
N GLN A 88 0.75 8.16 8.58
CA GLN A 88 1.78 7.56 9.45
C GLN A 88 2.85 8.58 9.86
N LEU A 89 3.26 9.46 8.96
CA LEU A 89 4.18 10.56 9.29
C LEU A 89 3.56 11.50 10.33
N TYR A 90 2.29 11.85 10.18
CA TYR A 90 1.54 12.66 11.16
C TYR A 90 1.50 11.98 12.53
N GLU A 91 1.15 10.69 12.58
CA GLU A 91 1.12 9.92 13.83
C GLU A 91 2.52 9.81 14.47
N TRP A 92 3.56 9.64 13.67
CA TRP A 92 4.94 9.63 14.17
C TRP A 92 5.36 10.98 14.75
N ILE A 93 5.05 12.09 14.08
CA ILE A 93 5.38 13.43 14.59
C ILE A 93 4.57 13.76 15.85
N GLY A 94 3.27 13.41 15.86
CA GLY A 94 2.38 13.70 16.98
C GLY A 94 2.65 12.87 18.23
N HIS A 95 3.09 11.62 18.06
CA HIS A 95 3.17 10.66 19.16
C HIS A 95 4.54 9.98 19.34
N GLY A 96 5.51 10.19 18.44
CA GLY A 96 6.88 9.69 18.53
C GLY A 96 7.05 8.19 18.28
N TRP A 97 6.08 7.53 17.63
CA TRP A 97 6.05 6.07 17.52
C TRP A 97 6.99 5.52 16.44
N THR A 98 8.07 4.87 16.88
CA THR A 98 9.11 4.29 16.01
C THR A 98 8.57 3.24 15.07
N VAL A 99 7.59 2.44 15.49
CA VAL A 99 6.98 1.41 14.66
C VAL A 99 6.21 2.01 13.48
N VAL A 100 5.45 3.07 13.72
CA VAL A 100 4.74 3.79 12.67
C VAL A 100 5.71 4.47 11.69
N ALA A 101 6.84 4.97 12.19
CA ALA A 101 7.91 5.46 11.32
C ALA A 101 8.49 4.36 10.41
N VAL A 102 8.68 3.15 10.95
CA VAL A 102 9.20 2.01 10.18
C VAL A 102 8.21 1.57 9.10
N THR A 103 6.93 1.40 9.44
CA THR A 103 5.90 1.09 8.43
C THR A 103 5.80 2.22 7.39
N GLY A 104 5.97 3.47 7.81
CA GLY A 104 5.85 4.63 6.93
C GLY A 104 7.00 4.71 5.94
N LEU A 105 8.21 4.34 6.38
CA LEU A 105 9.39 4.22 5.51
C LEU A 105 9.20 3.10 4.48
N ILE A 106 8.64 1.95 4.89
CA ILE A 106 8.35 0.83 4.00
C ILE A 106 7.33 1.25 2.94
N ASP A 107 6.22 1.88 3.35
CA ASP A 107 5.17 2.34 2.43
C ASP A 107 5.69 3.41 1.47
N THR A 108 6.48 4.36 1.98
CA THR A 108 7.13 5.39 1.14
C THR A 108 8.08 4.77 0.13
N ALA A 109 8.89 3.77 0.52
CA ALA A 109 9.77 3.05 -0.38
C ALA A 109 8.97 2.32 -1.48
N PHE A 110 7.86 1.67 -1.12
CA PHE A 110 6.98 1.02 -2.08
C PHE A 110 6.34 2.01 -3.05
N VAL A 111 5.88 3.17 -2.59
CA VAL A 111 5.36 4.25 -3.44
C VAL A 111 6.42 4.71 -4.42
N ILE A 112 7.64 5.01 -3.96
CA ILE A 112 8.74 5.48 -4.80
C ILE A 112 9.09 4.43 -5.86
N LEU A 113 9.27 3.18 -5.44
CA LEU A 113 9.60 2.07 -6.33
C LEU A 113 8.49 1.86 -7.36
N LEU A 114 7.23 1.78 -6.92
CA LEU A 114 6.11 1.58 -7.83
C LEU A 114 6.01 2.75 -8.80
N ALA A 115 6.08 4.01 -8.36
CA ALA A 115 6.04 5.19 -9.22
C ALA A 115 7.18 5.25 -10.25
N ALA A 116 8.39 4.81 -9.88
CA ALA A 116 9.56 4.81 -10.75
C ALA A 116 9.47 3.78 -11.89
N TYR A 117 8.87 2.61 -11.60
CA TYR A 117 8.75 1.49 -12.53
C TYR A 117 7.36 1.36 -13.16
N PHE A 118 6.40 2.17 -12.73
CA PHE A 118 5.05 2.17 -13.25
C PHE A 118 5.05 2.51 -14.75
N PRO A 119 4.33 1.77 -15.60
CA PRO A 119 4.24 2.07 -17.02
C PRO A 119 3.52 3.42 -17.21
N ARG A 120 4.28 4.49 -17.44
CA ARG A 120 3.71 5.76 -17.89
C ARG A 120 3.10 5.51 -19.26
N ARG A 121 1.91 6.08 -19.53
CA ARG A 121 1.44 6.19 -20.92
C ARG A 121 2.55 6.90 -21.68
N ASP A 122 3.07 6.26 -22.74
CA ASP A 122 3.78 7.00 -23.76
C ASP A 122 2.81 8.06 -24.26
N LEU A 123 3.00 9.31 -23.84
CA LEU A 123 2.33 10.47 -24.40
C LEU A 123 2.90 10.72 -25.80
N ARG A 124 2.95 9.69 -26.66
CA ARG A 124 2.97 9.91 -28.10
C ARG A 124 1.57 10.40 -28.44
N ILE A 125 1.44 11.71 -28.25
CA ILE A 125 0.45 12.57 -28.86
C ILE A 125 0.22 12.02 -30.27
N ALA A 126 -1.04 11.74 -30.58
CA ALA A 126 -1.48 11.47 -31.93
C ALA A 126 -0.79 12.47 -32.85
N GLY A 127 0.15 11.99 -33.68
CA GLY A 127 0.61 12.79 -34.80
C GLY A 127 -0.62 13.12 -35.64
N PRO A 128 -0.79 14.38 -36.09
CA PRO A 128 -1.87 14.68 -37.03
C PRO A 128 -1.71 13.77 -38.24
N SER A 129 -2.73 12.95 -38.50
CA SER A 129 -2.92 12.19 -39.73
C SER A 129 -3.14 13.12 -40.91
#